data_AF-A0A2R7K3J0-F1
#
_entry.id   AF-A0A2R7K3J0-F1
#
_cell.length_a   1.000
_cell.length_b   1.000
_cell.length_c   1.000
_cell.angle_alpha   90.00
_cell.angle_beta   90.00
_cell.angle_gamma   90.00
#
_symmetry.space_group_name_H-M   'P 1'
#
loop_
_entity.id
_entity.type
_entity.pdbx_description
1 polymer ?
#
loop_
_entity_poly.entity_id
_entity_poly.type
_entity_poly.pdbx_seq_one_letter_code
_entity_poly.pdbx_strand_id
1 'polypeptide(L)' 'MKKLFFLFAFIPCLAFTQVNAARYACPPCNNDCDTLTFQQPGQCPHCGMTLVAKNQQVPKDQKITICFYLYDGVE' A
#
# COMPACT_ATOMS: atom_id res chain seq x y z
N MET A 1 -40.39 12.09 -30.47
CA MET A 1 -39.47 12.88 -29.61
C MET A 1 -39.32 12.35 -28.17
N LYS A 2 -39.56 11.05 -27.89
CA LYS A 2 -39.52 10.46 -26.52
C LYS A 2 -38.48 9.32 -26.35
N LYS A 3 -37.62 9.13 -27.36
CA LYS A 3 -36.58 8.08 -27.38
C LYS A 3 -35.16 8.66 -27.25
N LEU A 4 -35.02 10.00 -27.29
CA LEU A 4 -33.73 10.68 -27.19
C LEU A 4 -33.29 10.92 -25.73
N PHE A 5 -34.24 10.99 -24.80
CA PHE A 5 -33.94 11.24 -23.37
C PHE A 5 -33.40 10.00 -22.63
N PHE A 6 -33.64 8.80 -23.15
CA PHE A 6 -33.15 7.55 -22.55
C PHE A 6 -31.67 7.24 -22.83
N LEU A 7 -31.05 7.95 -23.78
CA LEU A 7 -29.63 7.78 -24.13
C LEU A 7 -28.68 8.58 -23.23
N PHE A 8 -29.18 9.58 -22.50
CA PHE A 8 -28.33 10.45 -21.67
C PHE A 8 -28.20 9.97 -20.21
N ALA A 9 -29.04 9.03 -19.77
CA ALA A 9 -29.07 8.53 -18.40
C ALA A 9 -28.12 7.34 -18.12
N PHE A 10 -27.38 6.85 -19.13
CA PHE A 10 -26.48 5.69 -19.01
C PHE A 10 -24.99 6.07 -18.95
N ILE A 11 -24.66 7.36 -19.00
CA ILE A 11 -23.29 7.84 -19.27
C ILE A 11 -22.37 7.95 -18.03
N PRO A 12 -22.78 8.18 -16.77
CA PRO A 12 -21.79 8.47 -15.73
C PRO A 12 -21.32 7.23 -14.94
N CYS A 13 -21.42 6.00 -15.47
CA CYS A 13 -21.04 4.79 -14.71
C CYS A 13 -19.65 4.20 -15.06
N LEU A 14 -18.87 4.83 -15.95
CA LEU A 14 -17.59 4.26 -16.43
C LEU A 14 -16.32 4.89 -15.81
N ALA A 15 -16.43 5.81 -14.85
CA ALA A 15 -15.28 6.65 -14.46
C ALA A 15 -14.70 6.41 -13.05
N PHE A 16 -14.71 5.17 -12.54
CA PHE A 16 -14.01 4.86 -11.27
C PHE A 16 -13.08 3.65 -11.41
N THR A 17 -12.00 3.78 -12.17
CA THR A 17 -10.86 2.85 -12.12
C THR A 17 -9.92 3.27 -10.98
N GLN A 18 -10.07 2.63 -9.82
CA GLN A 18 -9.14 2.81 -8.70
C GLN A 18 -7.80 2.11 -9.01
N VAL A 19 -6.82 2.87 -9.50
CA VAL A 19 -5.45 2.38 -9.73
C VAL A 19 -4.76 2.27 -8.38
N ASN A 20 -4.70 1.05 -7.84
CA ASN A 20 -3.98 0.77 -6.61
C ASN A 20 -2.48 0.79 -6.90
N ALA A 21 -1.85 1.96 -6.75
CA ALA A 21 -0.43 2.13 -6.98
C ALA A 21 0.37 1.48 -5.85
N ALA A 22 1.12 0.42 -6.16
CA ALA A 22 2.03 -0.21 -5.22
C ALA A 22 3.03 0.83 -4.66
N ARG A 23 3.12 0.90 -3.33
CA ARG A 23 4.04 1.80 -2.63
C ARG A 23 5.21 0.99 -2.10
N TYR A 24 6.40 1.58 -2.10
CA TYR A 24 7.63 0.98 -1.62
C TYR A 24 8.22 1.82 -0.49
N ALA A 25 8.97 1.20 0.42
CA ALA A 25 9.63 1.88 1.53
C ALA A 25 11.05 1.36 1.70
N CYS A 26 11.91 2.17 2.31
CA CYS A 26 13.22 1.71 2.74
C CYS A 26 13.05 0.73 3.90
N PRO A 27 13.75 -0.42 3.92
CA PRO A 27 13.81 -1.24 5.13
C PRO A 27 14.50 -0.45 6.26
N PRO A 28 14.28 -0.81 7.53
CA PRO A 28 14.87 -0.08 8.66
C PRO A 28 16.40 -0.10 8.57
N CYS A 29 17.01 1.08 8.40
CA CYS A 29 18.45 1.25 8.45
C CYS A 29 18.92 2.35 9.40
N ASN A 30 18.03 2.84 10.27
CA ASN A 30 18.36 3.84 11.28
C ASN A 30 18.86 5.16 10.66
N ASN A 31 18.37 5.48 9.45
CA ASN A 31 18.61 6.73 8.74
C ASN A 31 17.28 7.43 8.47
N ASP A 32 17.34 8.70 8.06
CA ASP A 32 16.15 9.51 7.76
C ASP A 32 15.26 8.90 6.65
N CYS A 33 15.84 8.05 5.80
CA CYS A 33 15.14 7.39 4.70
C CYS A 33 14.11 6.33 5.13
N ASP A 34 14.10 5.91 6.40
CA ASP A 34 13.14 4.94 6.95
C ASP A 34 11.69 5.48 6.92
N THR A 35 11.53 6.81 6.88
CA THR A 35 10.22 7.48 6.80
C THR A 35 9.75 7.72 5.36
N LEU A 36 10.63 7.56 4.37
CA LEU A 36 10.35 7.85 2.97
C LEU A 36 9.53 6.75 2.31
N THR A 37 8.66 7.15 1.38
CA THR A 37 7.84 6.24 0.57
C THR A 37 8.07 6.53 -0.90
N PHE A 38 8.23 5.47 -1.69
CA PHE A 38 8.57 5.50 -3.11
C PHE A 38 7.45 4.86 -3.93
N GLN A 39 7.30 5.28 -5.19
CA GLN A 39 6.29 4.75 -6.12
C GLN A 39 6.84 3.62 -7.00
N GLN A 40 8.16 3.51 -7.11
CA GLN A 40 8.83 2.55 -7.97
C GLN A 40 9.70 1.61 -7.14
N PRO A 41 9.84 0.34 -7.57
CA PRO A 41 10.83 -0.57 -6.99
C PRO A 41 12.24 -0.11 -7.34
N GLY A 42 13.23 -0.53 -6.55
CA GLY A 42 14.64 -0.19 -6.81
C GLY A 42 15.47 -0.15 -5.55
N GLN A 43 16.53 0.65 -5.57
CA GLN A 43 17.41 0.90 -4.44
C GLN A 43 17.12 2.28 -3.82
N CYS A 44 17.22 2.38 -2.51
CA CYS A 44 17.10 3.65 -1.80
C CYS A 44 18.27 4.57 -2.20
N PRO A 45 18.01 5.82 -2.61
CA PRO A 45 19.07 6.75 -3.02
C PRO A 45 19.94 7.24 -1.85
N HIS A 46 19.52 7.00 -0.60
CA HIS A 46 20.25 7.45 0.59
C HIS A 46 21.18 6.37 1.15
N CYS A 47 20.72 5.12 1.22
CA CYS A 47 21.45 4.03 1.85
C CYS A 47 21.79 2.85 0.91
N GLY A 48 21.31 2.87 -0.34
CA GLY A 48 21.58 1.84 -1.35
C GLY A 48 20.83 0.52 -1.15
N MET A 49 20.06 0.36 -0.07
CA MET A 49 19.30 -0.87 0.18
C MET A 49 18.13 -1.05 -0.78
N THR A 50 17.74 -2.29 -1.04
CA THR A 50 16.58 -2.63 -1.86
C THR A 50 15.28 -2.20 -1.17
N LEU A 51 14.45 -1.43 -1.89
CA LEU A 51 13.15 -0.99 -1.42
C LEU A 51 12.17 -2.16 -1.30
N VAL A 52 11.38 -2.18 -0.23
CA VAL A 52 10.40 -3.22 0.07
C VAL A 52 8.98 -2.73 -0.24
N ALA A 53 8.16 -3.59 -0.83
CA ALA A 53 6.77 -3.25 -1.15
C ALA A 53 5.91 -3.16 0.12
N LYS A 54 5.18 -2.05 0.29
CA LYS A 54 4.11 -1.91 1.28
C LYS A 54 2.85 -2.59 0.73
N ASN A 55 2.62 -3.83 1.12
CA ASN A 55 1.34 -4.49 0.85
C ASN A 55 0.21 -3.77 1.59
N GLN A 56 -0.68 -3.12 0.85
CA GLN A 56 -1.81 -2.37 1.39
C GLN A 56 -3.00 -3.27 1.80
N GLN A 57 -2.80 -4.59 1.88
CA GLN A 57 -3.89 -5.57 2.00
C GLN A 57 -3.94 -6.31 3.34
N VAL A 58 -3.39 -5.74 4.42
CA VAL A 58 -3.79 -6.19 5.76
C VAL A 58 -5.02 -5.35 6.15
N PRO A 59 -6.21 -5.96 6.27
CA PRO A 59 -7.38 -5.25 6.78
C PRO A 59 -7.00 -4.65 8.13
N LYS A 60 -7.11 -3.32 8.26
CA LYS A 60 -6.74 -2.57 9.48
C LYS A 60 -7.49 -3.06 10.74
N ASP A 61 -8.57 -3.81 10.55
CA ASP A 61 -9.43 -4.34 11.61
C ASP A 61 -9.21 -5.83 11.90
N GLN A 62 -8.22 -6.47 11.26
CA GLN A 62 -7.90 -7.87 11.56
C GLN A 62 -7.14 -7.95 12.87
N LYS A 63 -7.86 -8.24 13.96
CA LYS A 63 -7.25 -8.53 15.27
C LYS A 63 -6.44 -9.83 15.19
N ILE A 64 -5.13 -9.70 15.08
CA ILE A 64 -4.20 -10.84 15.11
C ILE A 64 -4.05 -11.27 16.57
N THR A 65 -4.38 -12.52 16.88
CA THR A 65 -4.06 -13.12 18.18
C THR A 65 -2.72 -13.82 18.06
N ILE A 66 -1.74 -13.37 18.83
CA ILE A 66 -0.36 -13.88 18.80
C ILE A 66 -0.11 -14.56 20.14
N CYS A 67 0.30 -15.83 20.12
CA CYS A 67 0.85 -16.52 21.29
C CYS A 67 2.37 -16.43 21.20
N PHE A 68 2.98 -15.64 22.08
CA PHE A 68 4.43 -15.63 22.23
C PHE A 68 4.81 -16.57 23.38
N TYR A 69 5.79 -17.44 23.14
CA TYR A 69 6.41 -18.24 24.18
C TYR A 69 7.69 -17.51 24.60
N LEU A 70 7.69 -16.92 25.80
CA LEU A 70 8.87 -16.25 26.37
C LEU A 70 9.71 -17.28 27.12
N TYR A 71 11.00 -17.34 26.79
CA TYR A 71 12.00 -18.05 27.57
C TYR A 71 12.70 -17.06 28.50
N ASP A 72 13.08 -17.51 29.70
CA ASP A 72 13.92 -16.71 30.59
C ASP A 72 15.32 -16.51 30.00
N GLY A 73 15.85 -15.28 30.09
CA GLY A 73 17.24 -14.97 29.72
C GLY A 73 17.49 -14.58 28.26
N VAL A 74 16.46 -14.17 27.51
CA VAL A 74 16.62 -13.59 26.17
C VAL A 74 16.64 -12.06 26.31
N GLU A 75 17.84 -11.48 26.23
CA GLU A 75 18.08 -10.02 26.17
C GLU A 75 18.35 -9.55 24.73
#